data_AF-A0A9D0VBQ5-F1
#
_entry.id   AF-A0A9D0VBQ5-F1
#
_cell.length_a   1.000
_cell.length_b   1.000
_cell.length_c   1.000
_cell.angle_alpha   90.00
_cell.angle_beta   90.00
_cell.angle_gamma   90.00
#
_symmetry.space_group_name_H-M   'P 1'
#
loop_
_entity.id
_entity.type
_entity.pdbx_description
1 polymer ?
#
loop_
_entity_poly.entity_id
_entity_poly.type
_entity_poly.pdbx_seq_one_letter_code
_entity_poly.pdbx_strand_id
1 'polypeptide(L)'
;MLMLSWSAFVERREARRRAALRAAAQLLAGHDLTPTGVLSGWGWVGEGGLLRCVSGLLRDKLPSPLPPILAAHLAPGERLPEPPSIRGAASLTHHLWLVQRCEGDPRLCAAVDPGSELQRAAWGLAVLAWVADQIEEARRRPWLEAQYPVDPVQDRSTAVMWASWLSGDCFTHRDVWEGEFLSLAMRAFSAVLEAGRLPAGRQAFVRQELQEAFLFFLLGDGSQTPPWRELASNVLETGPLGPIDSLEAILGERELARVAGCAVSRGHGAVTARLVFPDRTTRAARASALQQAIASGGLRCFVDLHICCRLLERWRIPEQTLWPATWSVVLQNRGRARGRLRAVVAEAPVETIAAPLLALDALHTRTRAGVLRYCRDWAWQQLELDFAFGMGRPVLAPCLQPVPLSTDFDEDQHAALRIWVLRVIAKGRLAHLRRWVTSGGTGDRDTQWGRLLTEDLPDPLRDRPGSQGRGYERLRAYLHGRLGPVLTELEPTLRALASLEPTRRDLSRAFEAHLAGIWDPRVPRLRVRFRSYLAHIQDAISTLSHEGNEPC
;
A
#
# COMPACT_ATOMS: atom_id res chain seq x y z
N MET A 1 15.81 -9.13 -21.00
CA MET A 1 14.56 -9.65 -21.59
C MET A 1 14.92 -10.94 -22.30
N LEU A 2 14.34 -12.06 -21.88
CA LEU A 2 14.65 -13.38 -22.43
C LEU A 2 14.08 -13.45 -23.85
N MET A 3 14.98 -13.54 -24.82
CA MET A 3 14.61 -13.84 -26.19
C MET A 3 14.14 -15.30 -26.25
N LEU A 4 12.92 -15.53 -26.73
CA LEU A 4 12.33 -16.87 -26.84
C LEU A 4 12.18 -17.23 -28.32
N SER A 5 12.47 -18.50 -28.65
CA SER A 5 12.01 -19.08 -29.91
C SER A 5 10.47 -19.10 -29.93
N TRP A 6 9.88 -19.15 -31.12
CA TRP A 6 8.43 -19.31 -31.26
C TRP A 6 7.95 -20.59 -30.57
N SER A 7 8.68 -21.70 -30.71
CA SER A 7 8.35 -22.97 -30.06
C SER A 7 8.30 -22.84 -28.52
N ALA A 8 9.29 -22.20 -27.91
CA ALA A 8 9.33 -21.99 -26.46
C ALA A 8 8.22 -21.04 -25.99
N PHE A 9 7.88 -20.03 -26.80
CA PHE A 9 6.75 -19.14 -26.53
C PHE A 9 5.41 -19.91 -26.54
N VAL A 10 5.17 -20.70 -27.59
CA VAL A 10 3.94 -21.51 -27.73
C VAL A 10 3.82 -22.53 -26.60
N GLU A 11 4.92 -23.21 -26.24
CA GLU A 11 4.94 -24.18 -25.15
C GLU A 11 4.56 -23.55 -23.80
N ARG A 12 5.19 -22.43 -23.43
CA ARG A 12 4.86 -21.70 -22.19
C ARG A 12 3.42 -21.20 -22.19
N ARG A 13 2.95 -20.68 -23.31
CA ARG A 13 1.57 -20.24 -23.49
C ARG A 13 0.58 -21.41 -23.32
N GLU A 14 0.87 -22.56 -23.91
CA GLU A 14 0.03 -23.75 -23.86
C GLU A 14 -0.02 -24.35 -22.44
N ALA A 15 1.10 -24.35 -21.72
CA ALA A 15 1.14 -24.70 -20.31
C ALA A 15 0.24 -23.77 -19.47
N ARG A 16 0.35 -22.46 -19.67
CA ARG A 16 -0.49 -21.45 -18.99
C ARG A 16 -1.97 -21.63 -19.33
N ARG A 17 -2.30 -21.85 -20.60
CA ARG A 17 -3.67 -22.10 -21.10
C ARG A 17 -4.29 -23.31 -20.41
N ARG A 18 -3.61 -24.46 -20.41
CA ARG A 18 -4.11 -25.69 -19.76
C ARG A 18 -4.30 -25.51 -18.26
N ALA A 19 -3.37 -24.83 -17.60
CA ALA A 19 -3.47 -24.54 -16.17
C ALA A 19 -4.66 -23.59 -15.87
N ALA A 20 -4.83 -22.53 -16.66
CA ALA A 20 -5.93 -21.58 -16.52
C ALA A 20 -7.31 -22.20 -16.76
N LEU A 21 -7.46 -23.09 -17.77
CA LEU A 21 -8.70 -23.81 -18.02
C LEU A 21 -9.08 -24.74 -16.86
N ARG A 22 -8.11 -25.48 -16.30
CA ARG A 22 -8.35 -26.34 -15.13
C ARG A 22 -8.73 -25.52 -13.90
N ALA A 23 -7.99 -24.45 -13.62
CA ALA A 23 -8.28 -23.56 -12.50
C ALA A 23 -9.64 -22.86 -12.64
N ALA A 24 -10.03 -22.46 -13.85
CA ALA A 24 -11.35 -21.88 -14.12
C ALA A 24 -12.48 -22.88 -13.88
N ALA A 25 -12.34 -24.13 -14.34
CA ALA A 25 -13.34 -25.16 -14.10
C ALA A 25 -13.54 -25.43 -12.60
N GLN A 26 -12.45 -25.47 -11.84
CA GLN A 26 -12.47 -25.65 -10.39
C GLN A 26 -13.08 -24.44 -9.67
N LEU A 27 -12.73 -23.22 -10.09
CA LEU A 27 -13.30 -21.98 -9.57
C LEU A 27 -14.82 -21.94 -9.74
N LEU A 28 -15.32 -22.33 -10.92
CA LEU A 28 -16.76 -22.36 -11.20
C LEU A 28 -17.48 -23.49 -10.45
N ALA A 29 -16.79 -24.58 -10.14
CA ALA A 29 -17.28 -25.63 -9.26
C ALA A 29 -17.28 -25.26 -7.76
N GLY A 30 -16.81 -24.06 -7.39
CA GLY A 30 -16.78 -23.58 -6.01
C GLY A 30 -15.56 -24.01 -5.20
N HIS A 31 -14.49 -24.46 -5.86
CA HIS A 31 -13.23 -24.78 -5.19
C HIS A 31 -12.35 -23.51 -5.07
N ASP A 32 -12.21 -22.99 -3.85
CA ASP A 32 -11.61 -21.67 -3.59
C ASP A 32 -10.06 -21.62 -3.65
N LEU A 33 -9.35 -22.75 -3.56
CA LEU A 33 -7.89 -22.80 -3.35
C LEU A 33 -7.05 -23.05 -4.62
N THR A 34 -7.70 -23.23 -5.76
CA THR A 34 -7.08 -23.84 -6.95
C THR A 34 -6.40 -22.90 -7.96
N PRO A 35 -6.67 -21.57 -8.02
CA PRO A 35 -5.91 -20.69 -8.90
C PRO A 35 -4.45 -20.45 -8.47
N THR A 36 -4.04 -20.92 -7.29
CA THR A 36 -2.70 -20.72 -6.71
C THR A 36 -1.57 -21.08 -7.66
N GLY A 37 -1.66 -22.23 -8.34
CA GLY A 37 -0.62 -22.66 -9.27
C GLY A 37 -0.48 -21.75 -10.50
N VAL A 38 -1.60 -21.20 -11.00
CA VAL A 38 -1.62 -20.31 -12.19
C VAL A 38 -1.16 -18.90 -11.83
N LEU A 39 -1.51 -18.43 -10.64
CA LEU A 39 -1.27 -17.06 -10.21
C LEU A 39 0.03 -16.90 -9.40
N SER A 40 0.84 -17.95 -9.25
CA SER A 40 2.04 -17.99 -8.41
C SER A 40 3.07 -16.87 -8.62
N GLY A 41 3.07 -16.19 -9.77
CA GLY A 41 3.90 -15.00 -10.02
C GLY A 41 3.48 -13.73 -9.23
N TRP A 42 2.32 -13.75 -8.57
CA TRP A 42 1.81 -12.66 -7.74
C TRP A 42 2.16 -12.88 -6.26
N GLY A 43 2.70 -11.85 -5.59
CA GLY A 43 3.17 -11.97 -4.20
C GLY A 43 2.07 -12.28 -3.15
N TRP A 44 0.80 -12.04 -3.46
CA TRP A 44 -0.33 -12.21 -2.52
C TRP A 44 -0.95 -13.62 -2.54
N VAL A 45 -0.51 -14.52 -3.41
CA VAL A 45 -1.19 -15.81 -3.65
C VAL A 45 -1.07 -16.80 -2.48
N GLY A 46 -0.10 -16.61 -1.59
CA GLY A 46 0.02 -17.38 -0.34
C GLY A 46 -1.06 -17.08 0.70
N GLU A 47 -1.82 -15.98 0.55
CA GLU A 47 -2.84 -15.57 1.52
C GLU A 47 -4.23 -16.01 1.06
N GLY A 48 -4.74 -17.12 1.62
CA GLY A 48 -5.99 -17.75 1.20
C GLY A 48 -7.23 -16.83 1.19
N GLY A 49 -7.28 -15.82 2.06
CA GLY A 49 -8.36 -14.82 2.06
C GLY A 49 -8.36 -13.92 0.81
N LEU A 50 -7.18 -13.53 0.32
CA LEU A 50 -7.03 -12.66 -0.85
C LEU A 50 -7.38 -13.38 -2.15
N LEU A 51 -7.03 -14.66 -2.23
CA LEU A 51 -7.36 -15.51 -3.37
C LEU A 51 -8.86 -15.62 -3.59
N ARG A 52 -9.66 -15.78 -2.53
CA ARG A 52 -11.12 -15.79 -2.61
C ARG A 52 -11.69 -14.49 -3.17
N CYS A 53 -11.13 -13.35 -2.75
CA CYS A 53 -11.55 -12.05 -3.27
C CYS A 53 -11.31 -11.93 -4.78
N VAL A 54 -10.10 -12.24 -5.24
CA VAL A 54 -9.75 -12.18 -6.67
C VAL A 54 -10.60 -13.16 -7.48
N SER A 55 -10.84 -14.35 -6.93
CA SER A 55 -11.72 -15.37 -7.49
C SER A 55 -13.18 -14.87 -7.67
N GLY A 56 -13.72 -14.14 -6.70
CA GLY A 56 -15.01 -13.47 -6.83
C GLY A 56 -15.03 -12.43 -7.96
N LEU A 57 -14.00 -11.58 -8.04
CA LEU A 57 -13.90 -10.58 -9.11
C LEU A 57 -13.80 -11.21 -10.51
N LEU A 58 -13.08 -12.33 -10.65
CA LEU A 58 -12.97 -13.07 -11.92
C LEU A 58 -14.32 -13.65 -12.37
N ARG A 59 -15.18 -14.09 -11.45
CA ARG A 59 -16.53 -14.56 -11.79
C ARG A 59 -17.45 -13.41 -12.20
N ASP A 60 -17.42 -12.31 -11.43
CA ASP A 60 -18.46 -11.28 -11.50
C ASP A 60 -18.14 -10.12 -12.45
N LYS A 61 -16.87 -9.92 -12.82
CA LYS A 61 -16.41 -8.66 -13.46
C LYS A 61 -15.78 -8.83 -14.84
N LEU A 62 -15.66 -10.05 -15.37
CA LEU A 62 -15.08 -10.21 -16.71
C LEU A 62 -16.09 -9.82 -17.80
N PRO A 63 -15.63 -9.22 -18.91
CA PRO A 63 -16.50 -8.70 -19.96
C PRO A 63 -17.23 -9.84 -20.68
N SER A 64 -18.43 -9.54 -21.14
CA SER A 64 -19.25 -10.41 -22.00
C SER A 64 -19.81 -9.57 -23.14
N PRO A 65 -19.42 -9.80 -24.41
CA PRO A 65 -18.54 -10.87 -24.89
C PRO A 65 -17.05 -10.64 -24.54
N LEU A 66 -16.24 -11.71 -24.64
CA LEU A 66 -14.80 -11.65 -24.45
C LEU A 66 -14.08 -10.87 -25.57
N PRO A 67 -12.95 -10.22 -25.26
CA PRO A 67 -12.23 -9.41 -26.24
C PRO A 67 -11.51 -10.28 -27.30
N PRO A 68 -11.26 -9.75 -28.51
CA PRO A 68 -10.57 -10.46 -29.60
C PRO A 68 -9.20 -11.04 -29.23
N ILE A 69 -8.50 -10.44 -28.26
CA ILE A 69 -7.22 -10.92 -27.70
C ILE A 69 -7.31 -12.32 -27.07
N LEU A 70 -8.51 -12.84 -26.83
CA LEU A 70 -8.71 -14.14 -26.22
C LEU A 70 -8.04 -15.29 -26.98
N ALA A 71 -8.05 -15.30 -28.32
CA ALA A 71 -7.33 -16.35 -29.06
C ALA A 71 -5.82 -16.31 -28.78
N ALA A 72 -5.25 -15.13 -28.55
CA ALA A 72 -3.83 -15.01 -28.19
C ALA A 72 -3.48 -15.65 -26.84
N HIS A 73 -4.47 -15.92 -25.98
CA HIS A 73 -4.27 -16.59 -24.69
C HIS A 73 -4.85 -18.01 -24.63
N LEU A 74 -5.96 -18.28 -25.31
CA LEU A 74 -6.77 -19.50 -25.12
C LEU A 74 -6.94 -20.40 -26.35
N ALA A 75 -6.56 -19.98 -27.55
CA ALA A 75 -6.58 -20.88 -28.71
C ALA A 75 -5.56 -22.03 -28.53
N PRO A 76 -5.85 -23.27 -28.97
CA PRO A 76 -4.87 -24.36 -28.92
C PRO A 76 -3.60 -24.05 -29.72
N GLY A 77 -2.42 -24.36 -29.17
CA GLY A 77 -1.13 -24.08 -29.79
C GLY A 77 -0.97 -24.61 -31.23
N GLU A 78 -1.51 -25.79 -31.52
CA GLU A 78 -1.46 -26.46 -32.84
C GLU A 78 -2.16 -25.66 -33.96
N ARG A 79 -3.04 -24.71 -33.60
CA ARG A 79 -3.77 -23.88 -34.56
C ARG A 79 -3.12 -22.50 -34.77
N LEU A 80 -2.03 -22.20 -34.06
CA LEU A 80 -1.41 -20.89 -34.14
C LEU A 80 -0.46 -20.79 -35.33
N PRO A 81 -0.55 -19.72 -36.13
CA PRO A 81 0.38 -19.50 -37.23
C PRO A 81 1.79 -19.20 -36.70
N GLU A 82 2.83 -19.68 -37.38
CA GLU A 82 4.22 -19.32 -37.05
C GLU A 82 4.56 -17.94 -37.62
N PRO A 83 5.24 -17.04 -36.87
CA PRO A 83 5.63 -15.74 -37.36
C PRO A 83 6.74 -15.87 -38.43
N PRO A 84 6.61 -15.21 -39.59
CA PRO A 84 7.54 -15.38 -40.70
C PRO A 84 8.96 -14.82 -40.47
N SER A 85 9.18 -13.95 -39.47
CA SER A 85 10.48 -13.26 -39.28
C SER A 85 10.88 -12.93 -37.84
N ILE A 86 10.11 -13.35 -36.83
CA ILE A 86 10.34 -12.98 -35.42
C ILE A 86 11.11 -14.11 -34.72
N ARG A 87 12.33 -14.44 -35.16
CA ARG A 87 13.15 -15.44 -34.48
C ARG A 87 13.90 -14.82 -33.31
N GLY A 88 13.74 -15.39 -32.12
CA GLY A 88 14.44 -14.92 -30.92
C GLY A 88 14.00 -13.54 -30.46
N ALA A 89 12.69 -13.26 -30.44
CA ALA A 89 12.15 -12.03 -29.87
C ALA A 89 11.66 -12.24 -28.44
N ALA A 90 11.39 -11.13 -27.75
CA ALA A 90 10.77 -11.17 -26.45
C ALA A 90 9.38 -11.80 -26.49
N SER A 91 9.00 -12.44 -25.38
CA SER A 91 7.65 -13.00 -25.17
C SER A 91 6.53 -12.02 -25.55
N LEU A 92 6.70 -10.74 -25.21
CA LEU A 92 5.75 -9.69 -25.56
C LEU A 92 5.59 -9.50 -27.07
N THR A 93 6.68 -9.53 -27.84
CA THR A 93 6.64 -9.31 -29.29
C THR A 93 5.88 -10.43 -29.99
N HIS A 94 6.14 -11.68 -29.59
CA HIS A 94 5.38 -12.85 -30.06
C HIS A 94 3.90 -12.74 -29.71
N HIS A 95 3.59 -12.31 -28.49
CA HIS A 95 2.22 -12.11 -28.05
C HIS A 95 1.50 -11.04 -28.88
N LEU A 96 2.08 -9.85 -29.03
CA LEU A 96 1.48 -8.75 -29.79
C LEU A 96 1.26 -9.11 -31.27
N TRP A 97 2.20 -9.81 -31.89
CA TRP A 97 2.03 -10.33 -33.25
C TRP A 97 0.84 -11.28 -33.33
N LEU A 98 0.69 -12.18 -32.35
CA LEU A 98 -0.42 -13.12 -32.32
C LEU A 98 -1.77 -12.40 -32.13
N VAL A 99 -1.84 -11.35 -31.30
CA VAL A 99 -3.04 -10.52 -31.17
C VAL A 99 -3.44 -9.92 -32.51
N GLN A 100 -2.51 -9.25 -33.20
CA GLN A 100 -2.75 -8.64 -34.51
C GLN A 100 -3.20 -9.68 -35.54
N ARG A 101 -2.62 -10.87 -35.50
CA ARG A 101 -2.98 -11.94 -36.43
C ARG A 101 -4.38 -12.49 -36.18
N CYS A 102 -4.79 -12.63 -34.92
CA CYS A 102 -6.14 -13.07 -34.54
C CYS A 102 -7.21 -12.03 -34.90
N GLU A 103 -6.90 -10.72 -34.80
CA GLU A 103 -7.82 -9.66 -35.25
C GLU A 103 -8.07 -9.73 -36.77
N GLY A 104 -7.08 -10.16 -37.55
CA GLY A 104 -7.18 -10.32 -39.00
C GLY A 104 -7.70 -11.68 -39.49
N ASP A 105 -7.84 -12.69 -38.62
CA ASP A 105 -8.30 -14.04 -38.99
C ASP A 105 -9.24 -14.62 -37.90
N PRO A 106 -10.57 -14.43 -38.05
CA PRO A 106 -11.57 -14.91 -37.09
C PRO A 106 -11.57 -16.43 -36.87
N ARG A 107 -11.01 -17.22 -37.80
CA ARG A 107 -10.97 -18.69 -37.69
C ARG A 107 -10.08 -19.15 -36.54
N LEU A 108 -9.08 -18.36 -36.16
CA LEU A 108 -8.22 -18.63 -35.00
C LEU A 108 -8.99 -18.54 -33.68
N CYS A 109 -10.06 -17.74 -33.64
CA CYS A 109 -10.94 -17.59 -32.49
C CYS A 109 -12.10 -18.60 -32.47
N ALA A 110 -12.42 -19.23 -33.60
CA ALA A 110 -13.61 -20.09 -33.74
C ALA A 110 -13.65 -21.32 -32.80
N ALA A 111 -12.51 -21.70 -32.22
CA ALA A 111 -12.41 -22.79 -31.25
C ALA A 111 -12.79 -22.38 -29.82
N VAL A 112 -13.01 -21.09 -29.58
CA VAL A 112 -13.25 -20.50 -28.26
C VAL A 112 -14.62 -19.82 -28.31
N ASP A 113 -15.54 -20.31 -27.49
CA ASP A 113 -16.88 -19.75 -27.25
C ASP A 113 -16.80 -18.50 -26.33
N PRO A 114 -16.92 -17.29 -26.89
CA PRO A 114 -16.78 -16.05 -26.13
C PRO A 114 -17.91 -15.81 -25.11
N GLY A 115 -19.01 -16.59 -25.17
CA GLY A 115 -20.10 -16.55 -24.20
C GLY A 115 -19.88 -17.48 -23.00
N SER A 116 -18.96 -18.44 -23.09
CA SER A 116 -18.70 -19.43 -22.05
C SER A 116 -18.07 -18.81 -20.80
N GLU A 117 -18.74 -18.96 -19.66
CA GLU A 117 -18.23 -18.50 -18.37
C GLU A 117 -16.88 -19.15 -18.01
N LEU A 118 -16.70 -20.43 -18.34
CA LEU A 118 -15.44 -21.15 -18.19
C LEU A 118 -14.30 -20.46 -18.95
N GLN A 119 -14.56 -20.08 -20.19
CA GLN A 119 -13.54 -19.46 -21.03
C GLN A 119 -13.28 -18.01 -20.62
N ARG A 120 -14.29 -17.29 -20.09
CA ARG A 120 -14.07 -15.99 -19.45
C ARG A 120 -13.11 -16.09 -18.29
N ALA A 121 -13.42 -16.96 -17.32
CA ALA A 121 -12.59 -17.16 -16.15
C ALA A 121 -11.18 -17.64 -16.52
N ALA A 122 -11.06 -18.58 -17.46
CA ALA A 122 -9.77 -19.07 -17.95
C ALA A 122 -8.97 -17.96 -18.65
N TRP A 123 -9.61 -17.09 -19.41
CA TRP A 123 -8.97 -15.95 -20.05
C TRP A 123 -8.41 -15.01 -18.99
N GLY A 124 -9.24 -14.58 -18.02
CA GLY A 124 -8.80 -13.69 -16.95
C GLY A 124 -7.61 -14.25 -16.16
N LEU A 125 -7.63 -15.54 -15.82
CA LEU A 125 -6.52 -16.24 -15.16
C LEU A 125 -5.26 -16.28 -16.04
N ALA A 126 -5.39 -16.61 -17.33
CA ALA A 126 -4.27 -16.68 -18.25
C ALA A 126 -3.63 -15.31 -18.49
N VAL A 127 -4.43 -14.24 -18.59
CA VAL A 127 -3.91 -12.86 -18.73
C VAL A 127 -3.24 -12.40 -17.44
N LEU A 128 -3.84 -12.62 -16.27
CA LEU A 128 -3.22 -12.27 -14.99
C LEU A 128 -1.88 -12.96 -14.78
N ALA A 129 -1.79 -14.26 -15.09
CA ALA A 129 -0.54 -15.01 -15.01
C ALA A 129 0.51 -14.46 -16.00
N TRP A 130 0.10 -14.16 -17.23
CA TRP A 130 1.00 -13.55 -18.20
C TRP A 130 1.49 -12.16 -17.77
N VAL A 131 0.62 -11.31 -17.22
CA VAL A 131 0.99 -10.00 -16.69
C VAL A 131 2.01 -10.15 -15.55
N ALA A 132 1.84 -11.12 -14.65
CA ALA A 132 2.81 -11.40 -13.60
C ALA A 132 4.18 -11.79 -14.18
N ASP A 133 4.21 -12.67 -15.19
CA ASP A 133 5.44 -13.03 -15.90
C ASP A 133 6.11 -11.79 -16.51
N GLN A 134 5.34 -10.88 -17.11
CA GLN A 134 5.86 -9.64 -17.69
C GLN A 134 6.37 -8.66 -16.62
N ILE A 135 5.73 -8.58 -15.45
CA ILE A 135 6.23 -7.80 -14.31
C ILE A 135 7.57 -8.36 -13.84
N GLU A 136 7.66 -9.68 -13.70
CA GLU A 136 8.89 -10.36 -13.29
C GLU A 136 10.02 -10.07 -14.28
N GLU A 137 9.79 -10.34 -15.56
CA GLU A 137 10.81 -10.24 -16.60
C GLU A 137 11.21 -8.79 -16.95
N ALA A 138 10.26 -7.87 -17.03
CA ALA A 138 10.53 -6.50 -17.48
C ALA A 138 10.85 -5.53 -16.34
N ARG A 139 10.55 -5.89 -15.07
CA ARG A 139 10.66 -4.95 -13.94
C ARG A 139 11.45 -5.50 -12.76
N ARG A 140 11.12 -6.69 -12.25
CA ARG A 140 11.73 -7.21 -11.01
C ARG A 140 13.11 -7.78 -11.27
N ARG A 141 13.20 -8.76 -12.17
CA ARG A 141 14.45 -9.42 -12.50
C ARG A 141 15.55 -8.46 -12.97
N PRO A 142 15.31 -7.51 -13.89
CA PRO A 142 16.35 -6.56 -14.30
C PRO A 142 16.85 -5.67 -13.16
N TRP A 143 16.03 -5.47 -12.11
CA TRP A 143 16.44 -4.71 -10.93
C TRP A 143 17.28 -5.56 -9.99
N LEU A 144 16.84 -6.80 -9.71
CA LEU A 144 17.53 -7.72 -8.80
C LEU A 144 18.85 -8.23 -9.38
N GLU A 145 18.93 -8.41 -10.70
CA GLU A 145 20.13 -8.84 -11.42
C GLU A 145 21.05 -7.67 -11.81
N ALA A 146 20.65 -6.41 -11.50
CA ALA A 146 21.48 -5.26 -11.79
C ALA A 146 22.83 -5.38 -11.05
N GLN A 147 23.92 -5.34 -11.81
CA GLN A 147 25.26 -5.44 -11.25
C GLN A 147 25.75 -4.07 -10.81
N TYR A 148 26.11 -3.96 -9.53
CA TYR A 148 26.74 -2.79 -8.94
C TYR A 148 28.18 -3.17 -8.54
N PRO A 149 29.18 -2.96 -9.41
CA PRO A 149 30.58 -3.25 -9.07
C PRO A 149 31.03 -2.43 -7.87
N VAL A 150 31.62 -3.13 -6.90
CA VAL A 150 32.23 -2.57 -5.69
C VAL A 150 33.61 -2.02 -6.03
N ASP A 151 33.86 -0.78 -5.63
CA ASP A 151 35.18 -0.15 -5.71
C ASP A 151 35.45 0.49 -4.34
N PRO A 152 36.27 -0.14 -3.47
CA PRO A 152 36.46 0.33 -2.10
C PRO A 152 36.99 1.77 -1.99
N VAL A 153 37.74 2.25 -2.99
CA VAL A 153 38.30 3.61 -2.99
C VAL A 153 37.20 4.61 -3.34
N GLN A 154 36.49 4.37 -4.44
CA GLN A 154 35.39 5.23 -4.87
C GLN A 154 34.20 5.20 -3.90
N ASP A 155 33.90 4.04 -3.32
CA ASP A 155 32.85 3.86 -2.33
C ASP A 155 33.16 4.66 -1.05
N ARG A 156 34.42 4.64 -0.58
CA ARG A 156 34.84 5.44 0.57
C ARG A 156 34.76 6.94 0.29
N SER A 157 35.22 7.37 -0.88
CA SER A 157 35.14 8.77 -1.31
C SER A 157 33.68 9.24 -1.39
N THR A 158 32.80 8.40 -1.95
CA THR A 158 31.36 8.67 -2.05
C THR A 158 30.68 8.68 -0.68
N ALA A 159 31.09 7.81 0.24
CA ALA A 159 30.61 7.82 1.62
C ALA A 159 30.97 9.12 2.35
N VAL A 160 32.18 9.65 2.16
CA VAL A 160 32.58 10.96 2.71
C VAL A 160 31.70 12.08 2.16
N MET A 161 31.48 12.11 0.84
CA MET A 161 30.60 13.11 0.23
C MET A 161 29.16 13.03 0.79
N TRP A 162 28.59 11.83 0.90
CA TRP A 162 27.27 11.65 1.51
C TRP A 162 27.24 12.05 2.98
N ALA A 163 28.26 11.72 3.77
CA ALA A 163 28.35 12.13 5.17
C ALA A 163 28.32 13.66 5.31
N SER A 164 28.96 14.38 4.39
CA SER A 164 28.93 15.85 4.35
C SER A 164 27.55 16.42 3.97
N TRP A 165 26.83 15.80 3.04
CA TRP A 165 25.43 16.15 2.79
C TRP A 165 24.54 15.90 4.02
N LEU A 166 24.74 14.77 4.69
CA LEU A 166 23.96 14.38 5.87
C LEU A 166 24.22 15.28 7.09
N SER A 167 25.44 15.82 7.23
CA SER A 167 25.80 16.76 8.32
C SER A 167 25.45 18.23 8.02
N GLY A 168 25.09 18.54 6.77
CA GLY A 168 24.84 19.90 6.30
C GLY A 168 26.09 20.64 5.79
N ASP A 169 27.28 20.03 5.87
CA ASP A 169 28.55 20.59 5.37
C ASP A 169 28.87 20.16 3.92
N CYS A 170 27.89 20.27 3.03
CA CYS A 170 28.03 19.82 1.64
C CYS A 170 29.05 20.64 0.82
N PHE A 171 29.39 21.87 1.23
CA PHE A 171 30.31 22.73 0.49
C PHE A 171 31.76 22.26 0.55
N THR A 172 32.18 21.61 1.65
CA THR A 172 33.54 21.09 1.81
C THR A 172 33.95 20.11 0.70
N HIS A 173 33.00 19.35 0.15
CA HIS A 173 33.24 18.38 -0.93
C HIS A 173 32.53 18.74 -2.25
N ARG A 174 32.16 20.02 -2.43
CA ARG A 174 31.48 20.50 -3.63
C ARG A 174 32.19 20.09 -4.92
N ASP A 175 33.46 20.46 -5.06
CA ASP A 175 34.21 20.28 -6.31
C ASP A 175 34.34 18.80 -6.68
N VAL A 176 34.51 17.94 -5.67
CA VAL A 176 34.58 16.49 -5.84
C VAL A 176 33.22 15.93 -6.26
N TRP A 177 32.13 16.40 -5.64
CA TRP A 177 30.77 15.99 -5.98
C TRP A 177 30.39 16.38 -7.41
N GLU A 178 30.62 17.64 -7.79
CA GLU A 178 30.33 18.13 -9.14
C GLU A 178 31.22 17.45 -10.17
N GLY A 179 32.52 17.29 -9.89
CA GLY A 179 33.47 16.57 -10.75
C GLY A 179 33.03 15.12 -11.04
N GLU A 180 32.44 14.45 -10.05
CA GLU A 180 32.02 13.05 -10.20
C GLU A 180 30.64 12.90 -10.87
N PHE A 181 29.65 13.70 -10.44
CA PHE A 181 28.23 13.42 -10.76
C PHE A 181 27.60 14.38 -11.77
N LEU A 182 28.17 15.56 -12.02
CA LEU A 182 27.56 16.54 -12.95
C LEU A 182 27.47 16.00 -14.38
N SER A 183 28.51 15.30 -14.85
CA SER A 183 28.51 14.70 -16.19
C SER A 183 27.38 13.69 -16.39
N LEU A 184 26.99 12.97 -15.32
CA LEU A 184 25.86 12.04 -15.34
C LEU A 184 24.53 12.80 -15.40
N ALA A 185 24.38 13.88 -14.64
CA ALA A 185 23.23 14.76 -14.73
C ALA A 185 23.07 15.32 -16.14
N MET A 186 24.16 15.83 -16.75
CA MET A 186 24.15 16.34 -18.12
C MET A 186 23.76 15.27 -19.15
N ARG A 187 24.22 14.03 -19.00
CA ARG A 187 23.81 12.91 -19.86
C ARG A 187 22.32 12.61 -19.74
N ALA A 188 21.78 12.61 -18.52
CA ALA A 188 20.37 12.37 -18.27
C ALA A 188 19.49 13.46 -18.89
N PHE A 189 19.87 14.74 -18.72
CA PHE A 189 19.18 15.86 -19.36
C PHE A 189 19.26 15.76 -20.88
N SER A 190 20.44 15.52 -21.45
CA SER A 190 20.63 15.40 -22.90
C SER A 190 19.71 14.34 -23.52
N ALA A 191 19.60 13.17 -22.89
CA ALA A 191 18.68 12.13 -23.35
C ALA A 191 17.20 12.56 -23.36
N VAL A 192 16.77 13.37 -22.38
CA VAL A 192 15.40 13.93 -22.34
C VAL A 192 15.21 15.03 -23.37
N LEU A 193 16.20 15.90 -23.56
CA LEU A 193 16.16 16.98 -24.57
C LEU A 193 16.08 16.41 -25.99
N GLU A 194 16.82 15.33 -26.26
CA GLU A 194 16.76 14.58 -27.52
C GLU A 194 15.40 13.89 -27.70
N ALA A 195 14.89 13.22 -26.67
CA ALA A 195 13.57 12.60 -26.71
C ALA A 195 12.44 13.62 -26.93
N GLY A 196 12.57 14.81 -26.33
CA GLY A 196 11.67 15.96 -26.51
C GLY A 196 11.88 16.72 -27.82
N ARG A 197 12.89 16.36 -28.63
CA ARG A 197 13.23 16.97 -29.93
C ARG A 197 13.42 18.49 -29.87
N LEU A 198 14.07 18.99 -28.82
CA LEU A 198 14.30 20.43 -28.69
C LEU A 198 15.36 20.95 -29.67
N PRO A 199 15.29 22.22 -30.12
CA PRO A 199 16.31 22.83 -30.98
C PRO A 199 17.70 22.89 -30.32
N ALA A 200 18.76 22.77 -31.12
CA ALA A 200 20.15 22.73 -30.63
C ALA A 200 20.53 23.92 -29.73
N GLY A 201 20.07 25.14 -30.05
CA GLY A 201 20.30 26.33 -29.21
C GLY A 201 19.68 26.21 -27.82
N ARG A 202 18.47 25.64 -27.72
CA ARG A 202 17.81 25.39 -26.44
C ARG A 202 18.53 24.29 -25.66
N GLN A 203 19.01 23.25 -26.35
CA GLN A 203 19.82 22.21 -25.71
C GLN A 203 21.16 22.74 -25.16
N ALA A 204 21.79 23.69 -25.84
CA ALA A 204 23.01 24.36 -25.34
C ALA A 204 22.71 25.20 -24.09
N PHE A 205 21.65 26.01 -24.12
CA PHE A 205 21.19 26.79 -22.97
C PHE A 205 20.93 25.91 -21.74
N VAL A 206 20.10 24.87 -21.87
CA VAL A 206 19.76 23.98 -20.74
C VAL A 206 21.00 23.31 -20.15
N ARG A 207 21.99 22.96 -20.99
CA ARG A 207 23.25 22.38 -20.51
C ARG A 207 24.07 23.37 -19.70
N GLN A 208 24.13 24.63 -20.10
CA GLN A 208 24.81 25.69 -19.35
C GLN A 208 24.10 25.94 -18.01
N GLU A 209 22.78 26.14 -18.03
CA GLU A 209 21.99 26.35 -16.81
C GLU A 209 22.13 25.20 -15.81
N LEU A 210 22.14 23.96 -16.29
CA LEU A 210 22.34 22.79 -15.42
C LEU A 210 23.73 22.80 -14.77
N GLN A 211 24.78 23.22 -15.47
CA GLN A 211 26.13 23.30 -14.88
C GLN A 211 26.17 24.29 -13.72
N GLU A 212 25.45 25.41 -13.84
CA GLU A 212 25.38 26.43 -12.80
C GLU A 212 24.42 26.01 -11.67
N ALA A 213 23.32 25.33 -11.99
CA ALA A 213 22.25 25.02 -11.05
C ALA A 213 22.39 23.69 -10.30
N PHE A 214 23.23 22.75 -10.74
CA PHE A 214 23.21 21.36 -10.24
C PHE A 214 23.32 21.24 -8.72
N LEU A 215 24.35 21.85 -8.12
CA LEU A 215 24.52 21.81 -6.66
C LEU A 215 23.43 22.60 -5.94
N PHE A 216 23.12 23.82 -6.40
CA PHE A 216 22.14 24.70 -5.75
C PHE A 216 20.73 24.13 -5.76
N PHE A 217 20.36 23.43 -6.83
CA PHE A 217 19.10 22.71 -6.88
C PHE A 217 19.03 21.61 -5.81
N LEU A 218 20.12 20.86 -5.59
CA LEU A 218 20.16 19.82 -4.55
C LEU A 218 20.04 20.39 -3.12
N LEU A 219 20.51 21.62 -2.89
CA LEU A 219 20.30 22.34 -1.62
C LEU A 219 18.83 22.69 -1.39
N GLY A 220 18.14 23.11 -2.45
CA GLY A 220 16.79 23.66 -2.36
C GLY A 220 16.76 25.06 -1.74
N ASP A 221 15.57 25.62 -1.59
CA ASP A 221 15.35 26.97 -1.04
C ASP A 221 15.05 26.98 0.48
N GLY A 222 15.10 25.82 1.14
CA GLY A 222 14.81 25.66 2.56
C GLY A 222 13.32 25.62 2.93
N SER A 223 12.39 25.79 1.97
CA SER A 223 10.95 25.80 2.23
C SER A 223 10.30 24.41 2.28
N GLN A 224 10.94 23.42 1.65
CA GLN A 224 10.43 22.06 1.45
C GLN A 224 11.54 21.02 1.69
N THR A 225 11.21 19.73 1.52
CA THR A 225 12.21 18.65 1.55
C THR A 225 13.32 18.95 0.55
N PRO A 226 14.59 19.04 0.98
CA PRO A 226 15.67 19.45 0.11
C PRO A 226 15.94 18.36 -0.95
N PRO A 227 16.19 18.70 -2.22
CA PRO A 227 16.22 17.70 -3.28
C PRO A 227 17.37 16.68 -3.19
N TRP A 228 18.44 16.96 -2.44
CA TRP A 228 19.46 15.93 -2.11
C TRP A 228 18.87 14.72 -1.37
N ARG A 229 17.81 14.91 -0.56
CA ARG A 229 17.14 13.79 0.13
C ARG A 229 16.33 12.93 -0.85
N GLU A 230 15.76 13.56 -1.87
CA GLU A 230 15.10 12.83 -2.95
C GLU A 230 16.11 12.01 -3.75
N LEU A 231 17.28 12.58 -4.03
CA LEU A 231 18.38 11.85 -4.63
C LEU A 231 18.82 10.68 -3.74
N ALA A 232 18.99 10.88 -2.43
CA ALA A 232 19.32 9.80 -1.48
C ALA A 232 18.28 8.67 -1.53
N SER A 233 16.98 8.99 -1.59
CA SER A 233 15.92 7.99 -1.74
C SER A 233 16.01 7.20 -3.06
N ASN A 234 16.48 7.82 -4.15
CA ASN A 234 16.74 7.14 -5.43
C ASN A 234 17.97 6.21 -5.37
N VAL A 235 18.95 6.53 -4.54
CA VAL A 235 20.11 5.66 -4.27
C VAL A 235 19.68 4.46 -3.43
N LEU A 236 18.94 4.69 -2.34
CA LEU A 236 18.39 3.64 -1.47
C LEU A 236 17.48 2.66 -2.22
N GLU A 237 16.73 3.15 -3.21
CA GLU A 237 15.91 2.33 -4.08
C GLU A 237 16.72 1.26 -4.85
N THR A 238 18.02 1.48 -5.06
CA THR A 238 18.89 0.50 -5.74
C THR A 238 19.11 -0.77 -4.93
N GLY A 239 18.77 -0.78 -3.64
CA GLY A 239 19.11 -1.83 -2.70
C GLY A 239 18.76 -3.27 -3.15
N PRO A 240 19.37 -4.27 -2.50
CA PRO A 240 19.37 -5.66 -2.97
C PRO A 240 18.00 -6.35 -2.93
N LEU A 241 17.03 -5.81 -2.19
CA LEU A 241 15.68 -6.38 -2.07
C LEU A 241 14.75 -5.92 -3.21
N GLY A 242 15.20 -4.96 -4.02
CA GLY A 242 14.41 -4.33 -5.06
C GLY A 242 13.76 -3.01 -4.61
N PRO A 243 13.10 -2.28 -5.52
CA PRO A 243 12.81 -0.85 -5.33
C PRO A 243 11.73 -0.55 -4.27
N ILE A 244 10.85 -1.50 -3.98
CA ILE A 244 9.79 -1.32 -2.96
C ILE A 244 10.35 -1.80 -1.63
N ASP A 245 10.80 -3.05 -1.59
CA ASP A 245 11.22 -3.75 -0.38
C ASP A 245 12.45 -3.09 0.27
N SER A 246 13.40 -2.57 -0.53
CA SER A 246 14.56 -1.84 0.02
C SER A 246 14.18 -0.49 0.63
N LEU A 247 13.16 0.20 0.11
CA LEU A 247 12.66 1.44 0.71
C LEU A 247 11.75 1.16 1.92
N GLU A 248 10.98 0.06 1.88
CA GLU A 248 10.13 -0.39 2.99
C GLU A 248 10.96 -0.76 4.22
N ALA A 249 12.07 -1.49 4.02
CA ALA A 249 12.92 -2.00 5.09
C ALA A 249 13.58 -0.93 5.98
N ILE A 250 13.63 0.32 5.51
CA ILE A 250 14.25 1.44 6.24
C ILE A 250 13.21 2.35 6.93
N LEU A 251 11.92 2.12 6.73
CA LEU A 251 10.89 2.98 7.29
C LEU A 251 10.70 2.72 8.78
N GLY A 252 10.70 3.81 9.57
CA GLY A 252 10.27 3.77 10.96
C GLY A 252 8.76 3.63 11.09
N GLU A 253 8.29 3.41 12.31
CA GLU A 253 6.87 3.21 12.62
C GLU A 253 5.99 4.36 12.11
N ARG A 254 6.45 5.60 12.30
CA ARG A 254 5.75 6.81 11.83
C ARG A 254 5.60 6.83 10.32
N GLU A 255 6.66 6.51 9.59
CA GLU A 255 6.69 6.50 8.13
C GLU A 255 5.80 5.38 7.57
N LEU A 256 5.85 4.20 8.18
CA LEU A 256 4.97 3.06 7.88
C LEU A 256 3.50 3.44 8.04
N ALA A 257 3.14 4.12 9.14
CA ALA A 257 1.79 4.62 9.33
C ALA A 257 1.37 5.57 8.20
N ARG A 258 2.23 6.49 7.75
CA ARG A 258 1.93 7.40 6.61
C ARG A 258 1.71 6.66 5.29
N VAL A 259 2.50 5.60 5.03
CA VAL A 259 2.33 4.75 3.84
C VAL A 259 0.99 4.02 3.89
N ALA A 260 0.71 3.35 5.01
CA ALA A 260 -0.52 2.60 5.22
C ALA A 260 -1.76 3.51 5.16
N GLY A 261 -1.72 4.64 5.85
CA GLY A 261 -2.76 5.67 5.84
C GLY A 261 -3.10 6.15 4.43
N CYS A 262 -2.09 6.40 3.60
CA CYS A 262 -2.28 6.80 2.21
C CYS A 262 -2.95 5.70 1.38
N ALA A 263 -2.47 4.47 1.52
CA ALA A 263 -2.96 3.32 0.78
C ALA A 263 -4.45 3.05 1.06
N VAL A 264 -4.93 3.31 2.29
CA VAL A 264 -6.34 3.08 2.65
C VAL A 264 -7.25 4.30 2.52
N SER A 265 -6.69 5.51 2.29
CA SER A 265 -7.48 6.75 2.28
C SER A 265 -7.87 7.23 0.89
N ARG A 266 -7.05 7.00 -0.15
CA ARG A 266 -7.23 7.65 -1.47
C ARG A 266 -7.62 6.67 -2.58
N GLY A 267 -8.53 7.13 -3.43
CA GLY A 267 -8.90 6.48 -4.69
C GLY A 267 -9.24 5.01 -4.52
N HIS A 268 -8.70 4.18 -5.41
CA HIS A 268 -8.99 2.75 -5.42
C HIS A 268 -8.20 1.96 -4.36
N GLY A 269 -7.20 2.56 -3.72
CA GLY A 269 -6.48 1.92 -2.60
C GLY A 269 -7.43 1.62 -1.43
N ALA A 270 -8.37 2.53 -1.15
CA ALA A 270 -9.42 2.34 -0.15
C ALA A 270 -10.38 1.17 -0.50
N VAL A 271 -10.56 0.87 -1.79
CA VAL A 271 -11.34 -0.30 -2.24
C VAL A 271 -10.53 -1.57 -2.00
N THR A 272 -9.25 -1.59 -2.39
CA THR A 272 -8.37 -2.75 -2.13
C THR A 272 -8.24 -3.04 -0.64
N ALA A 273 -8.04 -2.02 0.20
CA ALA A 273 -7.95 -2.20 1.64
C ALA A 273 -9.24 -2.78 2.26
N ARG A 274 -10.42 -2.44 1.70
CA ARG A 274 -11.70 -3.04 2.09
C ARG A 274 -11.80 -4.52 1.76
N LEU A 275 -11.15 -4.94 0.68
CA LEU A 275 -11.10 -6.33 0.26
C LEU A 275 -10.12 -7.16 1.10
N VAL A 276 -8.97 -6.57 1.44
CA VAL A 276 -7.94 -7.22 2.28
C VAL A 276 -8.40 -7.32 3.74
N PHE A 277 -9.03 -6.26 4.25
CA PHE A 277 -9.44 -6.14 5.65
C PHE A 277 -10.96 -5.90 5.75
N PRO A 278 -11.79 -6.90 5.40
CA PRO A 278 -13.25 -6.75 5.38
C PRO A 278 -13.81 -6.49 6.78
N ASP A 279 -13.27 -7.16 7.80
CA ASP A 279 -13.74 -7.07 9.18
C ASP A 279 -13.37 -5.73 9.85
N ARG A 280 -12.37 -5.03 9.30
CA ARG A 280 -11.93 -3.72 9.78
C ARG A 280 -12.80 -2.65 9.14
N THR A 281 -13.75 -2.09 9.86
CA THR A 281 -14.75 -1.21 9.23
C THR A 281 -14.32 0.25 9.12
N THR A 282 -13.45 0.73 10.01
CA THR A 282 -12.93 2.10 9.95
C THR A 282 -11.70 2.21 9.08
N ARG A 283 -11.48 3.39 8.51
CA ARG A 283 -10.27 3.72 7.76
C ARG A 283 -9.01 3.58 8.62
N ALA A 284 -9.06 4.07 9.86
CA ALA A 284 -7.95 3.96 10.81
C ALA A 284 -7.64 2.50 11.18
N ALA A 285 -8.65 1.64 11.40
CA ALA A 285 -8.41 0.22 11.67
C ALA A 285 -7.78 -0.49 10.46
N ARG A 286 -8.20 -0.18 9.23
CA ARG A 286 -7.55 -0.70 8.01
C ARG A 286 -6.12 -0.18 7.85
N ALA A 287 -5.87 1.10 8.17
CA ALA A 287 -4.52 1.68 8.13
C ALA A 287 -3.60 0.95 9.12
N SER A 288 -4.06 0.74 10.35
CA SER A 288 -3.30 0.02 11.39
C SER A 288 -3.02 -1.43 10.99
N ALA A 289 -4.02 -2.16 10.50
CA ALA A 289 -3.84 -3.53 10.01
C ALA A 289 -2.86 -3.60 8.82
N LEU A 290 -2.95 -2.64 7.89
CA LEU A 290 -2.00 -2.55 6.77
C LEU A 290 -0.59 -2.19 7.25
N GLN A 291 -0.45 -1.28 8.22
CA GLN A 291 0.84 -0.92 8.81
C GLN A 291 1.52 -2.16 9.41
N GLN A 292 0.78 -2.99 10.15
CA GLN A 292 1.30 -4.25 10.71
C GLN A 292 1.74 -5.22 9.61
N ALA A 293 0.94 -5.37 8.55
CA ALA A 293 1.30 -6.22 7.42
C ALA A 293 2.54 -5.71 6.65
N ILE A 294 2.69 -4.38 6.50
CA ILE A 294 3.89 -3.78 5.90
C ILE A 294 5.11 -3.97 6.82
N ALA A 295 4.96 -3.85 8.14
CA ALA A 295 6.05 -4.06 9.08
C ALA A 295 6.65 -5.48 8.98
N SER A 296 5.88 -6.47 8.51
CA SER A 296 6.37 -7.82 8.19
C SER A 296 6.79 -8.03 6.73
N GLY A 297 7.02 -6.96 5.95
CA GLY A 297 7.48 -7.01 4.55
C GLY A 297 6.35 -7.21 3.52
N GLY A 298 5.11 -6.89 3.88
CA GLY A 298 3.93 -7.15 3.06
C GLY A 298 3.58 -6.09 2.01
N LEU A 299 4.31 -4.96 1.90
CA LEU A 299 3.89 -3.86 1.01
C LEU A 299 3.88 -4.27 -0.46
N ARG A 300 4.89 -5.03 -0.91
CA ARG A 300 4.94 -5.52 -2.30
C ARG A 300 3.73 -6.37 -2.63
N CYS A 301 3.33 -7.26 -1.73
CA CYS A 301 2.15 -8.11 -1.87
C CYS A 301 0.89 -7.26 -1.97
N PHE A 302 0.76 -6.22 -1.14
CA PHE A 302 -0.36 -5.28 -1.22
C PHE A 302 -0.40 -4.51 -2.55
N VAL A 303 0.75 -4.03 -3.05
CA VAL A 303 0.84 -3.33 -4.35
C VAL A 303 0.46 -4.25 -5.50
N ASP A 304 0.94 -5.49 -5.48
CA ASP A 304 0.60 -6.52 -6.46
C ASP A 304 -0.90 -6.83 -6.46
N LEU A 305 -1.51 -6.99 -5.27
CA LEU A 305 -2.94 -7.21 -5.15
C LEU A 305 -3.73 -6.01 -5.67
N HIS A 306 -3.30 -4.80 -5.31
CA HIS A 306 -3.93 -3.57 -5.80
C HIS A 306 -3.93 -3.54 -7.33
N ILE A 307 -2.80 -3.85 -7.97
CA ILE A 307 -2.70 -3.92 -9.43
C ILE A 307 -3.66 -4.97 -9.99
N CYS A 308 -3.69 -6.18 -9.43
CA CYS A 308 -4.60 -7.24 -9.85
C CYS A 308 -6.08 -6.79 -9.80
N CYS A 309 -6.52 -6.23 -8.67
CA CYS A 309 -7.87 -5.69 -8.52
C CYS A 309 -8.18 -4.59 -9.54
N ARG A 310 -7.21 -3.69 -9.81
CA ARG A 310 -7.37 -2.62 -10.81
C ARG A 310 -7.46 -3.13 -12.23
N LEU A 311 -6.71 -4.18 -12.57
CA LEU A 311 -6.78 -4.83 -13.87
C LEU A 311 -8.16 -5.44 -14.08
N LEU A 312 -8.63 -6.25 -13.13
CA LEU A 312 -9.95 -6.88 -13.20
C LEU A 312 -11.09 -5.86 -13.27
N GLU A 313 -10.99 -4.76 -12.52
CA GLU A 313 -11.96 -3.67 -12.59
C GLU A 313 -11.97 -2.99 -13.96
N ARG A 314 -10.80 -2.74 -14.56
CA ARG A 314 -10.69 -2.11 -15.89
C ARG A 314 -11.13 -3.04 -17.01
N TRP A 315 -10.83 -4.33 -16.93
CA TRP A 315 -11.18 -5.30 -17.97
C TRP A 315 -12.68 -5.51 -18.16
N ARG A 316 -13.53 -4.97 -17.27
CA ARG A 316 -14.97 -4.81 -17.49
C ARG A 316 -15.30 -4.09 -18.81
N ILE A 317 -14.38 -3.26 -19.28
CA ILE A 317 -14.48 -2.49 -20.53
C ILE A 317 -13.57 -3.16 -21.58
N PRO A 318 -14.10 -3.70 -22.69
CA PRO A 318 -13.32 -4.45 -23.67
C PRO A 318 -12.05 -3.73 -24.17
N GLU A 319 -12.12 -2.43 -24.43
CA GLU A 319 -11.00 -1.62 -24.94
C GLU A 319 -9.85 -1.52 -23.92
N GLN A 320 -10.16 -1.64 -22.63
CA GLN A 320 -9.18 -1.59 -21.54
C GLN A 320 -8.47 -2.94 -21.31
N THR A 321 -8.84 -3.99 -22.06
CA THR A 321 -8.19 -5.31 -22.01
C THR A 321 -6.92 -5.37 -22.86
N LEU A 322 -6.73 -4.42 -23.77
CA LEU A 322 -5.56 -4.36 -24.64
C LEU A 322 -4.26 -4.16 -23.85
N TRP A 323 -3.15 -4.68 -24.38
CA TRP A 323 -1.86 -4.66 -23.70
C TRP A 323 -1.41 -3.25 -23.26
N PRO A 324 -1.47 -2.19 -24.09
CA PRO A 324 -1.05 -0.87 -23.66
C PRO A 324 -1.84 -0.34 -22.44
N ALA A 325 -3.16 -0.57 -22.41
CA ALA A 325 -4.01 -0.16 -21.31
C ALA A 325 -3.73 -0.98 -20.04
N THR A 326 -3.61 -2.31 -20.18
CA THR A 326 -3.23 -3.24 -19.10
C THR A 326 -1.87 -2.89 -18.50
N TRP A 327 -0.85 -2.70 -19.34
CA TRP A 327 0.50 -2.37 -18.89
C TRP A 327 0.58 -0.96 -18.28
N SER A 328 -0.21 -0.01 -18.77
CA SER A 328 -0.34 1.31 -18.18
C SER A 328 -0.83 1.24 -16.73
N VAL A 329 -1.79 0.36 -16.39
CA VAL A 329 -2.21 0.13 -14.99
C VAL A 329 -1.03 -0.33 -14.14
N VAL A 330 -0.24 -1.30 -14.63
CA VAL A 330 0.94 -1.81 -13.92
C VAL A 330 1.96 -0.69 -13.68
N LEU A 331 2.35 0.03 -14.73
CA LEU A 331 3.35 1.09 -14.67
C LEU A 331 2.91 2.24 -13.75
N GLN A 332 1.66 2.71 -13.89
CA GLN A 332 1.13 3.81 -13.09
C GLN A 332 1.08 3.44 -11.60
N ASN A 333 0.58 2.26 -11.25
CA ASN A 333 0.42 1.89 -9.84
C ASN A 333 1.76 1.57 -9.16
N ARG A 334 2.67 0.85 -9.83
CA ARG A 334 4.03 0.63 -9.30
C ARG A 334 4.83 1.93 -9.22
N GLY A 335 4.71 2.78 -10.24
CA GLY A 335 5.34 4.11 -10.26
C GLY A 335 4.85 5.00 -9.13
N ARG A 336 3.54 5.05 -8.89
CA ARG A 336 2.94 5.78 -7.77
C ARG A 336 3.38 5.23 -6.42
N ALA A 337 3.39 3.91 -6.24
CA ALA A 337 3.86 3.29 -4.99
C ALA A 337 5.33 3.65 -4.71
N ARG A 338 6.21 3.52 -5.71
CA ARG A 338 7.64 3.90 -5.60
C ARG A 338 7.83 5.39 -5.34
N GLY A 339 7.17 6.26 -6.12
CA GLY A 339 7.22 7.70 -5.92
C GLY A 339 6.75 8.11 -4.53
N ARG A 340 5.71 7.44 -4.01
CA ARG A 340 5.21 7.63 -2.66
C ARG A 340 6.22 7.21 -1.59
N LEU A 341 6.83 6.05 -1.74
CA LEU A 341 7.88 5.57 -0.83
C LEU A 341 9.07 6.52 -0.81
N ARG A 342 9.57 6.93 -1.99
CA ARG A 342 10.65 7.91 -2.11
C ARG A 342 10.31 9.22 -1.39
N ALA A 343 9.09 9.75 -1.57
CA ALA A 343 8.65 10.97 -0.88
C ALA A 343 8.58 10.81 0.65
N VAL A 344 8.09 9.66 1.15
CA VAL A 344 8.06 9.39 2.59
C VAL A 344 9.47 9.24 3.17
N VAL A 345 10.36 8.54 2.47
CA VAL A 345 11.78 8.39 2.86
C VAL A 345 12.49 9.74 2.88
N ALA A 346 12.30 10.59 1.85
CA ALA A 346 12.94 11.90 1.78
C ALA A 346 12.48 12.85 2.90
N GLU A 347 11.25 12.69 3.39
CA GLU A 347 10.70 13.44 4.52
C GLU A 347 11.03 12.84 5.89
N ALA A 348 11.66 11.66 5.95
CA ALA A 348 12.04 11.00 7.20
C ALA A 348 13.16 11.78 7.93
N PRO A 349 13.37 11.53 9.24
CA PRO A 349 14.55 12.01 9.96
C PRO A 349 15.84 11.63 9.24
N VAL A 350 16.88 12.47 9.34
CA VAL A 350 18.18 12.22 8.65
C VAL A 350 18.74 10.87 9.06
N GLU A 351 18.57 10.51 10.33
CA GLU A 351 19.06 9.29 10.95
C GLU A 351 18.46 8.04 10.30
N THR A 352 17.21 8.12 9.83
CA THR A 352 16.52 7.04 9.09
C THR A 352 17.13 6.81 7.71
N ILE A 353 17.73 7.84 7.10
CA ILE A 353 18.35 7.77 5.77
C ILE A 353 19.85 7.45 5.88
N ALA A 354 20.54 8.06 6.85
CA ALA A 354 21.99 8.11 6.94
C ALA A 354 22.62 6.71 7.04
N ALA A 355 22.22 5.93 8.05
CA ALA A 355 22.81 4.63 8.28
C ALA A 355 22.54 3.64 7.12
N PRO A 356 21.30 3.49 6.62
CA PRO A 356 21.05 2.61 5.47
C PRO A 356 21.77 3.04 4.19
N LEU A 357 21.88 4.36 3.93
CA LEU A 357 22.53 4.88 2.73
C LEU A 357 24.02 4.58 2.74
N LEU A 358 24.70 4.89 3.85
CA LEU A 358 26.14 4.66 4.00
C LEU A 358 26.50 3.16 4.11
N ALA A 359 25.53 2.31 4.46
CA ALA A 359 25.71 0.86 4.54
C ALA A 359 25.52 0.12 3.19
N LEU A 360 25.14 0.82 2.11
CA LEU A 360 25.02 0.19 0.80
C LEU A 360 26.39 -0.28 0.29
N ASP A 361 26.43 -1.52 -0.19
CA ASP A 361 27.55 -2.02 -1.00
C ASP A 361 27.64 -1.24 -2.32
N ALA A 362 28.84 -1.10 -2.90
CA ALA A 362 29.01 -0.39 -4.19
C ALA A 362 28.33 1.01 -4.19
N LEU A 363 28.40 1.72 -3.05
CA LEU A 363 27.74 3.01 -2.83
C LEU A 363 28.00 4.00 -3.97
N HIS A 364 29.21 4.01 -4.51
CA HIS A 364 29.56 4.85 -5.65
C HIS A 364 28.71 4.53 -6.88
N THR A 365 28.74 3.28 -7.35
CA THR A 365 28.01 2.88 -8.57
C THR A 365 26.50 3.01 -8.39
N ARG A 366 25.99 2.74 -7.18
CA ARG A 366 24.58 2.97 -6.82
C ARG A 366 24.22 4.45 -6.83
N THR A 367 25.10 5.32 -6.33
CA THR A 367 24.93 6.77 -6.38
C THR A 367 24.88 7.27 -7.82
N ARG A 368 25.79 6.80 -8.68
CA ARG A 368 25.77 7.11 -10.12
C ARG A 368 24.44 6.73 -10.80
N ALA A 369 23.93 5.53 -10.50
CA ALA A 369 22.63 5.08 -11.00
C ALA A 369 21.45 5.91 -10.44
N GLY A 370 21.54 6.32 -9.16
CA GLY A 370 20.58 7.22 -8.52
C GLY A 370 20.54 8.59 -9.19
N VAL A 371 21.71 9.21 -9.41
CA VAL A 371 21.85 10.51 -10.10
C VAL A 371 21.24 10.46 -11.49
N LEU A 372 21.58 9.45 -12.30
CA LEU A 372 21.02 9.31 -13.65
C LEU A 372 19.49 9.24 -13.65
N ARG A 373 18.89 8.46 -12.74
CA ARG A 373 17.42 8.34 -12.66
C ARG A 373 16.78 9.61 -12.14
N TYR A 374 17.33 10.18 -11.08
CA TYR A 374 16.83 11.41 -10.47
C TYR A 374 16.88 12.58 -11.46
N CYS A 375 18.03 12.81 -12.10
CA CYS A 375 18.19 13.89 -13.07
C CYS A 375 17.36 13.69 -14.33
N ARG A 376 17.08 12.44 -14.74
CA ARG A 376 16.12 12.17 -15.82
C ARG A 376 14.71 12.58 -15.43
N ASP A 377 14.27 12.21 -14.22
CA ASP A 377 12.93 12.57 -13.71
C ASP A 377 12.84 14.12 -13.55
N TRP A 378 13.91 14.76 -13.08
CA TRP A 378 14.02 16.23 -13.01
C TRP A 378 13.96 16.88 -14.39
N ALA A 379 14.69 16.37 -15.38
CA ALA A 379 14.69 16.91 -16.73
C ALA A 379 13.29 16.85 -17.39
N TRP A 380 12.54 15.76 -17.19
CA TRP A 380 11.16 15.67 -17.66
C TRP A 380 10.26 16.71 -16.99
N GLN A 381 10.41 16.92 -15.68
CA GLN A 381 9.68 17.97 -14.97
C GLN A 381 10.05 19.36 -15.50
N GLN A 382 11.33 19.64 -15.75
CA GLN A 382 11.78 20.93 -16.28
C GLN A 382 11.29 21.16 -17.72
N LEU A 383 11.16 20.11 -18.53
CA LEU A 383 10.57 20.21 -19.86
C LEU A 383 9.13 20.74 -19.82
N GLU A 384 8.33 20.31 -18.83
CA GLU A 384 6.96 20.82 -18.61
C GLU A 384 6.94 22.28 -18.14
N LEU A 385 8.07 22.79 -17.65
CA LEU A 385 8.22 24.13 -17.07
C LEU A 385 9.12 25.04 -17.92
N ASP A 386 9.39 24.65 -19.16
CA ASP A 386 10.29 25.35 -20.08
C ASP A 386 11.65 25.72 -19.43
N PHE A 387 12.21 24.79 -18.66
CA PHE A 387 13.53 24.89 -18.03
C PHE A 387 13.74 26.17 -17.20
N ALA A 388 12.76 26.51 -16.38
CA ALA A 388 12.85 27.65 -15.46
C ALA A 388 13.83 27.44 -14.29
N PHE A 389 14.27 26.20 -14.02
CA PHE A 389 15.26 25.84 -12.97
C PHE A 389 14.97 26.40 -11.56
N GLY A 390 13.69 26.63 -11.22
CA GLY A 390 13.32 27.14 -9.90
C GLY A 390 13.65 26.17 -8.76
N MET A 391 14.31 26.68 -7.71
CA MET A 391 14.78 25.90 -6.54
C MET A 391 13.66 25.49 -5.57
N GLY A 392 12.49 26.13 -5.62
CA GLY A 392 11.38 25.88 -4.70
C GLY A 392 10.43 24.75 -5.10
N ARG A 393 10.79 23.93 -6.10
CA ARG A 393 9.95 22.83 -6.58
C ARG A 393 10.67 21.50 -6.44
N PRO A 394 10.21 20.61 -5.54
CA PRO A 394 10.75 19.26 -5.45
C PRO A 394 10.44 18.48 -6.73
N VAL A 395 11.31 17.54 -7.09
CA VAL A 395 11.09 16.64 -8.24
C VAL A 395 9.98 15.65 -7.90
N LEU A 396 9.94 15.20 -6.65
CA LEU A 396 8.88 14.38 -6.09
C LEU A 396 7.78 15.24 -5.47
N ALA A 397 6.54 15.02 -5.89
CA ALA A 397 5.40 15.66 -5.24
C ALA A 397 5.34 15.30 -3.74
N PRO A 398 5.19 16.28 -2.84
CA PRO A 398 5.25 16.05 -1.40
C PRO A 398 4.11 15.15 -0.91
N CYS A 399 4.38 14.47 0.20
CA CYS A 399 3.43 13.55 0.79
C CYS A 399 2.35 14.30 1.60
N LEU A 400 1.28 14.73 0.92
CA LEU A 400 0.15 15.45 1.52
C LEU A 400 -0.81 14.58 2.36
N GLN A 401 -0.39 13.44 2.88
CA GLN A 401 -1.22 12.68 3.82
C GLN A 401 -0.79 12.98 5.24
N PRO A 402 -1.75 13.36 6.11
CA PRO A 402 -1.45 13.45 7.53
C PRO A 402 -1.00 12.07 8.00
N VAL A 403 -0.12 12.04 8.99
CA VAL A 403 0.14 10.82 9.76
C VAL A 403 -1.23 10.34 10.26
N PRO A 404 -1.61 9.06 10.07
CA PRO A 404 -2.82 8.52 10.69
C PRO A 404 -2.83 8.88 12.17
N LEU A 405 -4.01 9.16 12.72
CA LEU A 405 -4.13 9.35 14.16
C LEU A 405 -3.49 8.15 14.84
N SER A 406 -2.45 8.38 15.65
CA SER A 406 -1.86 7.32 16.48
C SER A 406 -2.99 6.62 17.19
N THR A 407 -3.10 5.31 17.03
CA THR A 407 -4.11 4.54 17.77
C THR A 407 -3.72 4.37 19.22
N ASP A 408 -2.46 4.66 19.57
CA ASP A 408 -1.95 4.42 20.91
C ASP A 408 -2.40 5.52 21.86
N PHE A 409 -2.92 5.05 22.98
CA PHE A 409 -3.27 5.86 24.13
C PHE A 409 -2.15 5.73 25.16
N ASP A 410 -1.79 6.83 25.81
CA ASP A 410 -0.88 6.80 26.96
C ASP A 410 -1.54 6.11 28.17
N GLU A 411 -0.78 5.86 29.25
CA GLU A 411 -1.30 5.17 30.44
C GLU A 411 -2.50 5.88 31.07
N ASP A 412 -2.45 7.21 31.11
CA ASP A 412 -3.54 8.05 31.63
C ASP A 412 -4.80 7.92 30.76
N GLN A 413 -4.64 7.93 29.44
CA GLN A 413 -5.73 7.73 28.49
C GLN A 413 -6.28 6.30 28.57
N HIS A 414 -5.43 5.29 28.77
CA HIS A 414 -5.88 3.92 29.00
C HIS A 414 -6.72 3.80 30.28
N ALA A 415 -6.33 4.47 31.37
CA ALA A 415 -7.14 4.51 32.60
C ALA A 415 -8.50 5.16 32.36
N ALA A 416 -8.52 6.34 31.73
CA ALA A 416 -9.74 7.05 31.36
C ALA A 416 -10.66 6.22 30.44
N LEU A 417 -10.08 5.53 29.46
CA LEU A 417 -10.79 4.67 28.52
C LEU A 417 -11.49 3.52 29.23
N ARG A 418 -10.78 2.81 30.12
CA ARG A 418 -11.33 1.70 30.91
C ARG A 418 -12.53 2.15 31.73
N ILE A 419 -12.43 3.30 32.39
CA ILE A 419 -13.52 3.87 33.20
C ILE A 419 -14.69 4.34 32.34
N TRP A 420 -14.42 4.91 31.16
CA TRP A 420 -15.49 5.25 30.20
C TRP A 420 -16.22 3.98 29.69
N VAL A 421 -15.50 2.91 29.33
CA VAL A 421 -16.11 1.63 28.93
C VAL A 421 -16.94 1.04 30.06
N LEU A 422 -16.43 1.04 31.30
CA LEU A 422 -17.20 0.60 32.48
C LEU A 422 -18.48 1.43 32.67
N ARG A 423 -18.43 2.75 32.46
CA ARG A 423 -19.61 3.61 32.50
C ARG A 423 -20.61 3.25 31.40
N VAL A 424 -20.15 2.98 30.18
CA VAL A 424 -21.00 2.53 29.06
C VAL A 424 -21.72 1.22 29.40
N ILE A 425 -21.01 0.27 30.02
CA ILE A 425 -21.58 -1.00 30.51
C ILE A 425 -22.62 -0.76 31.60
N ALA A 426 -22.28 0.02 32.64
CA ALA A 426 -23.22 0.36 33.71
C ALA A 426 -24.50 1.03 33.18
N LYS A 427 -24.40 1.81 32.10
CA LYS A 427 -25.55 2.43 31.43
C LYS A 427 -26.36 1.49 30.53
N GLY A 428 -26.00 0.20 30.44
CA GLY A 428 -26.70 -0.82 29.65
C GLY A 428 -26.41 -0.72 28.15
N ARG A 429 -25.26 -0.17 27.76
CA ARG A 429 -24.95 0.17 26.37
C ARG A 429 -23.81 -0.66 25.77
N LEU A 430 -23.48 -1.82 26.33
CA LEU A 430 -22.45 -2.71 25.79
C LEU A 430 -22.74 -3.13 24.33
N ALA A 431 -23.97 -3.53 24.01
CA ALA A 431 -24.35 -3.87 22.63
C ALA A 431 -24.22 -2.68 21.66
N HIS A 432 -24.46 -1.45 22.14
CA HIS A 432 -24.28 -0.24 21.34
C HIS A 432 -22.80 0.07 21.12
N LEU A 433 -21.96 -0.10 22.16
CA LEU A 433 -20.51 0.01 22.05
C LEU A 433 -19.96 -0.96 21.03
N ARG A 434 -20.33 -2.26 21.11
CA ARG A 434 -19.92 -3.28 20.14
C ARG A 434 -20.33 -2.90 18.72
N ARG A 435 -21.61 -2.58 18.50
CA ARG A 435 -22.10 -2.14 17.19
C ARG A 435 -21.42 -0.87 16.68
N TRP A 436 -21.15 0.10 17.55
CA TRP A 436 -20.50 1.36 17.18
C TRP A 436 -19.02 1.17 16.86
N VAL A 437 -18.30 0.37 17.63
CA VAL A 437 -16.92 -0.02 17.33
C VAL A 437 -16.88 -0.70 15.97
N THR A 438 -17.76 -1.69 15.75
CA THR A 438 -17.78 -2.49 14.53
C THR A 438 -18.35 -1.77 13.32
N SER A 439 -19.34 -0.89 13.40
CA SER A 439 -20.01 -0.34 12.19
C SER A 439 -19.92 1.18 12.07
N GLY A 440 -19.69 1.89 13.18
CA GLY A 440 -19.58 3.35 13.22
C GLY A 440 -20.89 4.10 13.23
N GLY A 441 -21.98 3.38 13.06
CA GLY A 441 -23.29 3.79 13.51
C GLY A 441 -23.72 2.93 14.71
N THR A 442 -24.72 3.41 15.43
CA THR A 442 -25.56 2.58 16.29
C THR A 442 -26.83 2.14 15.59
N GLY A 443 -27.08 2.61 14.35
CA GLY A 443 -28.34 2.41 13.60
C GLY A 443 -29.47 3.35 14.03
N ASP A 444 -29.47 3.74 15.31
CA ASP A 444 -30.57 4.49 15.94
C ASP A 444 -30.14 5.91 16.34
N ARG A 445 -31.05 6.89 16.25
CA ARG A 445 -30.89 8.23 16.83
C ARG A 445 -31.05 8.18 18.36
N ASP A 446 -30.20 7.40 19.02
CA ASP A 446 -30.21 7.25 20.46
C ASP A 446 -29.49 8.43 21.13
N THR A 447 -30.29 9.32 21.74
CA THR A 447 -29.80 10.50 22.46
C THR A 447 -28.91 10.14 23.64
N GLN A 448 -29.13 8.98 24.28
CA GLN A 448 -28.31 8.54 25.40
C GLN A 448 -26.92 8.08 24.94
N TRP A 449 -26.85 7.40 23.79
CA TRP A 449 -25.57 7.07 23.16
C TRP A 449 -24.82 8.33 22.71
N GLY A 450 -25.54 9.32 22.16
CA GLY A 450 -24.98 10.63 21.83
C GLY A 450 -24.29 11.27 23.03
N ARG A 451 -24.97 11.35 24.18
CA ARG A 451 -24.39 11.88 25.42
C ARG A 451 -23.17 11.11 25.91
N LEU A 452 -23.16 9.78 25.76
CA LEU A 452 -21.99 8.97 26.13
C LEU A 452 -20.74 9.34 25.31
N LEU A 453 -20.92 9.79 24.06
CA LEU A 453 -19.84 10.23 23.18
C LEU A 453 -19.48 11.72 23.32
N THR A 454 -20.47 12.59 23.60
CA THR A 454 -20.28 14.05 23.59
C THR A 454 -20.11 14.67 24.98
N GLU A 455 -20.65 14.06 26.03
CA GLU A 455 -20.62 14.60 27.40
C GLU A 455 -19.75 13.71 28.30
N ASP A 456 -19.89 12.39 28.21
CA ASP A 456 -19.23 11.48 29.16
C ASP A 456 -17.83 11.02 28.70
N LEU A 457 -17.51 11.12 27.41
CA LEU A 457 -16.20 10.72 26.87
C LEU A 457 -15.15 11.81 27.15
N PRO A 458 -14.05 11.50 27.87
CA PRO A 458 -12.96 12.46 28.12
C PRO A 458 -12.39 13.07 26.84
N ASP A 459 -12.12 14.37 26.85
CA ASP A 459 -11.56 15.09 25.70
C ASP A 459 -10.24 14.49 25.17
N PRO A 460 -9.30 13.99 26.01
CA PRO A 460 -8.09 13.34 25.52
C PRO A 460 -8.33 12.06 24.70
N LEU A 461 -9.53 11.46 24.77
CA LEU A 461 -9.90 10.29 23.98
C LEU A 461 -10.58 10.65 22.65
N ARG A 462 -10.97 11.92 22.47
CA ARG A 462 -11.53 12.44 21.23
C ARG A 462 -10.42 12.72 20.22
N ASP A 463 -10.78 12.79 18.95
CA ASP A 463 -9.84 13.25 17.92
C ASP A 463 -9.65 14.78 18.05
N ARG A 464 -8.43 15.28 17.81
CA ARG A 464 -8.17 16.72 17.87
C ARG A 464 -8.96 17.49 16.80
N PRO A 465 -9.32 18.77 17.06
CA PRO A 465 -9.94 19.65 16.06
C PRO A 465 -9.07 19.73 14.79
N GLY A 466 -9.69 19.58 13.62
CA GLY A 466 -9.00 19.61 12.30
C GLY A 466 -8.83 18.25 11.62
N SER A 467 -9.16 17.14 12.28
CA SER A 467 -9.28 15.83 11.63
C SER A 467 -10.58 15.77 10.80
N GLN A 468 -10.52 15.32 9.54
CA GLN A 468 -11.69 15.25 8.63
C GLN A 468 -12.74 14.18 9.03
N GLY A 469 -12.69 13.63 10.24
CA GLY A 469 -13.57 12.55 10.73
C GLY A 469 -14.62 13.05 11.74
N ARG A 470 -15.54 12.17 12.13
CA ARG A 470 -16.60 12.45 13.14
C ARG A 470 -16.07 12.65 14.59
N GLY A 471 -14.78 12.92 14.78
CA GLY A 471 -14.17 13.19 16.10
C GLY A 471 -13.84 11.97 16.96
N TYR A 472 -14.02 10.74 16.47
CA TYR A 472 -13.83 9.50 17.25
C TYR A 472 -13.14 8.36 16.46
N GLU A 473 -12.52 8.63 15.31
CA GLU A 473 -11.90 7.60 14.47
C GLU A 473 -10.77 6.85 15.20
N ARG A 474 -9.95 7.57 15.98
CA ARG A 474 -8.85 6.98 16.76
C ARG A 474 -9.37 6.00 17.80
N LEU A 475 -10.30 6.46 18.64
CA LEU A 475 -10.90 5.68 19.71
C LEU A 475 -11.57 4.41 19.19
N ARG A 476 -12.32 4.54 18.08
CA ARG A 476 -12.96 3.38 17.44
C ARG A 476 -11.95 2.38 16.91
N ALA A 477 -10.88 2.84 16.26
CA ALA A 477 -9.85 1.96 15.74
C ALA A 477 -9.14 1.19 16.87
N TYR A 478 -8.79 1.87 17.96
CA TYR A 478 -8.21 1.23 19.15
C TYR A 478 -9.14 0.16 19.74
N LEU A 479 -10.39 0.53 20.02
CA LEU A 479 -11.37 -0.40 20.60
C LEU A 479 -11.71 -1.56 19.65
N HIS A 480 -11.63 -1.37 18.33
CA HIS A 480 -11.87 -2.47 17.40
C HIS A 480 -10.84 -3.60 17.51
N GLY A 481 -9.60 -3.31 17.93
CA GLY A 481 -8.58 -4.31 18.23
C GLY A 481 -8.49 -4.71 19.72
N ARG A 482 -9.03 -3.90 20.63
CA ARG A 482 -8.77 -4.01 22.08
C ARG A 482 -10.02 -4.11 22.96
N LEU A 483 -11.23 -4.03 22.40
CA LEU A 483 -12.46 -4.08 23.21
C LEU A 483 -12.55 -5.37 24.01
N GLY A 484 -12.25 -6.54 23.41
CA GLY A 484 -12.21 -7.82 24.12
C GLY A 484 -11.25 -7.80 25.34
N PRO A 485 -9.95 -7.53 25.13
CA PRO A 485 -8.99 -7.37 26.23
C PRO A 485 -9.43 -6.36 27.30
N VAL A 486 -9.95 -5.18 26.91
CA VAL A 486 -10.46 -4.17 27.84
C VAL A 486 -11.64 -4.72 28.66
N LEU A 487 -12.53 -5.50 28.06
CA LEU A 487 -13.64 -6.13 28.78
C LEU A 487 -13.16 -7.20 29.76
N THR A 488 -12.15 -8.00 29.38
CA THR A 488 -11.51 -8.99 30.28
C THR A 488 -10.83 -8.31 31.46
N GLU A 489 -10.10 -7.21 31.24
CA GLU A 489 -9.48 -6.42 32.32
C GLU A 489 -10.52 -5.82 33.27
N LEU A 490 -11.69 -5.43 32.75
CA LEU A 490 -12.78 -4.87 33.56
C LEU A 490 -13.58 -5.94 34.30
N GLU A 491 -13.51 -7.22 33.90
CA GLU A 491 -14.33 -8.30 34.44
C GLU A 491 -14.27 -8.44 35.97
N PRO A 492 -13.10 -8.42 36.63
CA PRO A 492 -13.03 -8.51 38.10
C PRO A 492 -13.81 -7.36 38.78
N THR A 493 -13.69 -6.14 38.24
CA THR A 493 -14.41 -4.96 38.75
C THR A 493 -15.91 -5.11 38.52
N LEU A 494 -16.33 -5.59 37.35
CA LEU A 494 -17.74 -5.82 37.03
C LEU A 494 -18.33 -6.88 37.97
N ARG A 495 -17.65 -8.00 38.20
CA ARG A 495 -18.08 -9.07 39.12
C ARG A 495 -18.20 -8.56 40.56
N ALA A 496 -17.22 -7.78 41.03
CA ALA A 496 -17.27 -7.16 42.36
C ALA A 496 -18.48 -6.25 42.51
N LEU A 497 -18.75 -5.39 41.52
CA LEU A 497 -19.94 -4.54 41.52
C LEU A 497 -21.24 -5.35 41.45
N ALA A 498 -21.31 -6.38 40.61
CA ALA A 498 -22.49 -7.24 40.47
C ALA A 498 -22.85 -8.02 41.74
N SER A 499 -21.86 -8.26 42.62
CA SER A 499 -22.03 -8.93 43.91
C SER A 499 -22.68 -8.06 44.99
N LEU A 500 -22.80 -6.75 44.74
CA LEU A 500 -23.46 -5.83 45.67
C LEU A 500 -24.96 -6.11 45.74
N GLU A 501 -25.49 -6.23 46.96
CA GLU A 501 -26.92 -6.46 47.18
C GLU A 501 -27.78 -5.26 46.73
N PRO A 502 -28.77 -5.45 45.82
CA PRO A 502 -29.62 -4.37 45.30
C PRO A 502 -30.50 -3.68 46.35
N THR A 503 -30.79 -4.37 47.45
CA THR A 503 -31.66 -3.93 48.56
C THR A 503 -30.91 -3.17 49.65
N ARG A 504 -29.58 -3.09 49.57
CA ARG A 504 -28.75 -2.40 50.56
C ARG A 504 -29.12 -0.92 50.64
N ARG A 505 -29.47 -0.43 51.84
CA ARG A 505 -29.79 1.00 52.09
C ARG A 505 -28.68 1.95 51.63
N ASP A 506 -27.43 1.51 51.71
CA ASP A 506 -26.23 2.28 51.38
C ASP A 506 -25.61 1.88 50.02
N LEU A 507 -26.40 1.37 49.08
CA LEU A 507 -25.89 0.88 47.78
C LEU A 507 -25.02 1.92 47.04
N SER A 508 -25.39 3.20 47.07
CA SER A 508 -24.60 4.29 46.48
C SER A 508 -23.20 4.36 47.08
N ARG A 509 -23.09 4.31 48.42
CA ARG A 509 -21.81 4.38 49.14
C ARG A 509 -20.96 3.14 48.89
N ALA A 510 -21.58 1.96 48.81
CA ALA A 510 -20.87 0.71 48.47
C ALA A 510 -20.32 0.73 47.04
N PHE A 511 -21.11 1.26 46.09
CA PHE A 511 -20.70 1.42 44.69
C PHE A 511 -19.53 2.40 44.56
N GLU A 512 -19.61 3.54 45.25
CA GLU A 512 -18.54 4.54 45.28
C GLU A 512 -17.27 4.00 45.95
N ALA A 513 -17.40 3.23 47.04
CA ALA A 513 -16.25 2.65 47.74
C ALA A 513 -15.46 1.69 46.86
N HIS A 514 -16.12 0.86 46.04
CA HIS A 514 -15.46 -0.04 45.09
C HIS A 514 -14.74 0.69 43.95
N LEU A 515 -15.22 1.88 43.58
CA LEU A 515 -14.69 2.63 42.45
C LEU A 515 -13.69 3.73 42.86
N ALA A 516 -13.63 4.10 44.14
CA ALA A 516 -12.90 5.27 44.63
C ALA A 516 -11.42 5.29 44.25
N GLY A 517 -10.75 4.12 44.24
CA GLY A 517 -9.33 4.00 43.91
C GLY A 517 -9.00 3.87 42.42
N ILE A 518 -10.00 3.67 41.56
CA ILE A 518 -9.80 3.39 40.13
C ILE A 518 -10.49 4.40 39.21
N TRP A 519 -11.38 5.25 39.73
CA TRP A 519 -12.19 6.14 38.90
C TRP A 519 -11.39 7.34 38.38
N ASP A 520 -11.31 7.47 37.06
CA ASP A 520 -10.68 8.62 36.41
C ASP A 520 -11.54 9.89 36.58
N PRO A 521 -10.95 11.01 37.05
CA PRO A 521 -11.70 12.24 37.34
C PRO A 521 -12.31 12.90 36.09
N ARG A 522 -11.81 12.59 34.89
CA ARG A 522 -12.30 13.13 33.62
C ARG A 522 -13.58 12.45 33.14
N VAL A 523 -13.93 11.28 33.68
CA VAL A 523 -15.18 10.58 33.37
C VAL A 523 -16.24 10.94 34.43
N PRO A 524 -17.42 11.44 34.05
CA PRO A 524 -18.47 11.78 35.01
C PRO A 524 -18.83 10.59 35.91
N ARG A 525 -18.94 10.81 37.22
CA ARG A 525 -19.33 9.74 38.17
C ARG A 525 -20.75 9.23 37.94
N LEU A 526 -21.01 8.00 38.38
CA LEU A 526 -22.34 7.42 38.46
C LEU A 526 -23.06 8.00 39.69
N ARG A 527 -24.14 8.77 39.49
CA ARG A 527 -24.80 9.53 40.58
C ARG A 527 -26.19 9.06 40.96
N VAL A 528 -26.88 8.34 40.07
CA VAL A 528 -28.30 7.95 40.24
C VAL A 528 -28.56 6.59 39.59
N ARG A 529 -29.62 5.88 40.00
CA ARG A 529 -30.07 4.60 39.41
C ARG A 529 -29.11 3.41 39.59
N PHE A 530 -28.42 3.33 40.74
CA PHE A 530 -27.48 2.25 41.04
C PHE A 530 -28.06 0.83 40.91
N ARG A 531 -29.34 0.63 41.23
CA ARG A 531 -30.02 -0.66 40.99
C ARG A 531 -30.07 -1.05 39.51
N SER A 532 -30.38 -0.10 38.63
CA SER A 532 -30.36 -0.34 37.18
C SER A 532 -28.95 -0.61 36.68
N TYR A 533 -27.94 0.06 37.24
CA TYR A 533 -26.55 -0.21 36.87
C TYR A 533 -26.12 -1.62 37.24
N LEU A 534 -26.50 -2.12 38.43
CA LEU A 534 -26.26 -3.50 38.81
C LEU A 534 -26.88 -4.50 37.83
N ALA A 535 -28.15 -4.29 37.47
CA ALA A 535 -28.84 -5.16 36.52
C ALA A 535 -28.12 -5.19 35.15
N HIS A 536 -27.70 -4.03 34.64
CA HIS A 536 -26.95 -3.97 33.38
C HIS A 536 -25.55 -4.61 33.46
N ILE A 537 -24.87 -4.47 34.60
CA ILE A 537 -23.56 -5.09 34.82
C ILE A 537 -23.71 -6.63 34.89
N GLN A 538 -24.74 -7.13 35.57
CA GLN A 538 -25.05 -8.57 35.63
C GLN A 538 -25.37 -9.14 34.24
N ASP A 539 -26.15 -8.41 33.44
CA ASP A 539 -26.45 -8.76 32.04
C ASP A 539 -25.17 -8.80 31.19
N ALA A 540 -24.28 -7.81 31.34
CA ALA A 540 -23.01 -7.78 30.65
C ALA A 540 -22.08 -8.95 31.05
N ILE A 541 -21.99 -9.31 32.33
CA ILE A 541 -21.20 -10.47 32.80
C ILE A 541 -21.75 -11.78 32.22
N SER A 542 -23.07 -11.92 32.17
CA SER A 542 -23.73 -13.10 31.60
C SER A 542 -23.38 -13.22 30.11
N THR A 543 -23.42 -12.11 29.38
CA THR A 543 -23.00 -12.05 27.97
C THR A 543 -21.52 -12.43 27.79
N LEU A 544 -20.62 -11.89 28.61
CA LEU A 544 -19.17 -12.19 28.54
C LEU A 544 -18.85 -13.65 28.89
N SER A 545 -19.58 -14.24 29.84
CA SER A 545 -19.38 -15.63 30.26
C SER A 545 -19.84 -16.64 29.21
N HIS A 546 -20.82 -16.29 28.38
CA HIS A 546 -21.26 -17.13 27.27
C HIS A 546 -20.29 -17.09 26.07
N GLU A 547 -19.66 -15.95 25.80
CA GLU A 547 -18.71 -15.79 24.71
C GLU A 547 -17.36 -16.50 24.96
N GLY A 548 -16.96 -16.69 26.23
CA GLY A 548 -15.74 -17.45 26.58
C GLY A 548 -15.81 -18.95 26.31
N ASN A 549 -16.98 -19.49 25.92
CA ASN A 549 -17.21 -20.91 25.63
C ASN A 549 -17.42 -21.20 24.13
N GLU A 550 -17.41 -20.19 23.25
CA GLU A 550 -17.36 -20.41 21.82
C GLU A 550 -15.88 -20.41 21.36
N PRO A 551 -15.38 -21.48 20.72
CA PRO A 551 -14.03 -21.47 20.18
C PRO A 551 -13.95 -20.46 19.02
N CYS A 552 -13.01 -19.52 19.12
CA CYS A 552 -12.59 -18.65 18.01
C CYS A 552 -12.08 -19.44 16.80
#